data_AF-A0A6G5QH96-F1
#
_entry.id   AF-A0A6G5QH96-F1
#
_cell.length_a   1.000
_cell.length_b   1.000
_cell.length_c   1.000
_cell.angle_alpha   90.00
_cell.angle_beta   90.00
_cell.angle_gamma   90.00
#
_symmetry.space_group_name_H-M   'P 1'
#
loop_
_entity.id
_entity.type
_entity.pdbx_description
1 polymer ?
#
loop_
_entity_poly.entity_id
_entity_poly.type
_entity_poly.pdbx_seq_one_letter_code
_entity_poly.pdbx_strand_id
1 'polypeptide(L)' 'MLINWQNVDKFRYLQAIKRSPVNDLELKTLLRANLTDKIDDREIIFKGIEQSYFYEQ' A
#
# COMPACT_ATOMS: atom_id res chain seq x y z
N MET A 1 4.02 -3.61 12.61
CA MET A 1 3.80 -2.51 11.66
C MET A 1 2.97 -3.01 10.50
N LEU A 2 1.88 -2.33 10.18
CA LEU A 2 0.96 -2.63 9.08
C LEU A 2 1.07 -1.52 8.03
N ILE A 3 0.83 -1.83 6.76
CA ILE A 3 0.75 -0.81 5.70
C ILE A 3 -0.68 -0.29 5.65
N ASN A 4 -0.86 1.01 5.79
CA ASN A 4 -2.17 1.63 5.60
C ASN A 4 -2.42 1.87 4.10
N TRP A 5 -3.03 0.86 3.45
CA TRP A 5 -3.35 0.89 2.03
C TRP A 5 -4.28 2.02 1.62
N GLN A 6 -5.10 2.53 2.54
CA GLN A 6 -6.01 3.65 2.24
C GLN A 6 -5.28 4.92 1.78
N ASN A 7 -4.06 5.12 2.25
CA ASN A 7 -3.24 6.29 1.94
C ASN A 7 -2.32 6.05 0.73
N VAL A 8 -2.36 4.84 0.17
CA VAL A 8 -1.57 4.50 -1.01
C VAL A 8 -2.42 4.78 -2.26
N ASP A 9 -1.91 5.65 -3.14
CA ASP A 9 -2.58 5.93 -4.41
C ASP A 9 -2.46 4.71 -5.37
N LYS A 10 -3.58 4.31 -6.00
CA LYS A 10 -3.64 3.16 -6.93
C LYS A 10 -2.64 3.31 -8.08
N PHE A 11 -2.60 4.48 -8.70
CA PHE A 11 -1.76 4.72 -9.87
C PHE A 11 -0.28 4.67 -9.50
N ARG A 12 0.10 5.29 -8.38
CA ARG A 12 1.48 5.24 -7.85
C ARG A 12 1.90 3.83 -7.47
N TYR A 13 1.01 3.07 -6.84
CA TYR A 13 1.27 1.67 -6.50
C TYR A 13 1.52 0.81 -7.75
N LEU A 14 0.63 0.88 -8.75
CA LEU A 14 0.75 0.11 -9.98
C LEU A 14 2.00 0.48 -10.79
N GLN A 15 2.33 1.78 -10.86
CA GLN A 15 3.57 2.25 -11.48
C GLN A 15 4.81 1.70 -10.76
N ALA A 16 4.83 1.77 -9.42
CA ALA A 16 5.94 1.27 -8.61
C ALA A 16 6.10 -0.25 -8.75
N ILE A 17 5.01 -1.01 -8.79
CA ILE A 17 5.03 -2.46 -9.03
C ILE A 17 5.63 -2.79 -10.40
N LYS A 18 5.22 -2.10 -11.47
CA LYS A 18 5.77 -2.30 -12.82
C LYS A 18 7.27 -2.02 -12.90
N ARG A 19 7.77 -1.07 -12.10
CA ARG A 19 9.18 -0.71 -12.04
C ARG A 19 9.98 -1.56 -11.06
N SER A 20 9.34 -2.25 -10.11
CA SER A 20 10.00 -3.05 -9.08
C SER A 20 11.00 -4.11 -9.58
N PRO A 21 10.84 -4.75 -10.76
CA PRO A 21 11.85 -5.69 -11.27
C PRO A 21 13.18 -5.01 -11.63
N VAL A 22 13.15 -3.70 -11.88
CA VAL A 22 14.31 -2.88 -12.25
C VAL A 22 14.80 -2.06 -11.05
N ASN A 23 13.88 -1.46 -10.29
CA ASN A 23 14.17 -0.65 -9.12
C ASN A 23 13.02 -0.70 -8.11
N ASP A 24 13.29 -1.26 -6.93
CA ASP A 24 12.33 -1.43 -5.84
C ASP A 24 12.35 -0.28 -4.83
N LEU A 25 13.25 0.70 -4.96
CA LEU A 25 13.39 1.84 -4.05
C LEU A 25 12.11 2.68 -4.01
N GLU A 26 11.48 2.90 -5.17
CA GLU A 26 10.24 3.66 -5.29
C GLU A 26 9.10 2.97 -4.53
N LEU A 27 8.95 1.66 -4.72
CA LEU A 27 7.97 0.85 -4.01
C LEU A 27 8.24 0.85 -2.50
N LYS A 28 9.47 0.60 -2.07
CA LYS A 28 9.86 0.59 -0.64
C LYS A 28 9.61 1.94 0.02
N THR A 29 9.91 3.04 -0.66
CA THR A 29 9.70 4.40 -0.12
C THR A 29 8.21 4.71 -0.01
N LEU A 30 7.43 4.37 -1.04
CA LEU A 30 5.97 4.52 -1.04
C LEU A 30 5.31 3.77 0.11
N LEU A 31 5.70 2.50 0.33
CA LEU A 31 5.13 1.67 1.39
C LEU A 31 5.59 2.12 2.78
N ARG A 32 6.88 2.48 2.94
CA ARG A 32 7.42 2.98 4.22
C ARG A 32 6.77 4.26 4.69
N ALA A 33 6.44 5.16 3.77
CA ALA A 33 5.75 6.42 4.10
C ALA A 33 4.32 6.19 4.63
N ASN A 34 3.72 5.02 4.37
CA ASN A 34 2.36 4.66 4.75
C ASN A 34 2.31 3.56 5.83
N LEU A 35 3.40 3.34 6.55
CA LEU A 35 3.40 2.42 7.69
C LEU A 35 2.61 2.99 8.86
N THR A 36 1.88 2.12 9.54
CA THR A 36 1.18 2.43 10.78
C THR A 36 1.47 1.38 11.85
N ASP A 37 1.57 1.84 13.09
CA ASP A 37 1.71 0.97 14.26
C ASP A 37 0.35 0.48 14.79
N LYS A 38 -0.75 0.97 14.21
CA LYS A 38 -2.13 0.59 14.53
C LYS A 38 -2.52 -0.76 13.92
N ILE A 39 -1.79 -1.81 14.29
CA ILE A 39 -2.00 -3.16 13.76
C ILE A 39 -3.29 -3.82 14.26
N ASP A 40 -3.81 -3.38 15.40
CA ASP A 40 -5.03 -3.93 16.02
C ASP A 40 -6.31 -3.17 15.65
N ASP A 41 -6.18 -2.11 14.84
CA ASP A 41 -7.30 -1.28 14.43
C ASP A 41 -8.06 -1.97 13.28
N ARG A 42 -9.21 -2.57 13.64
CA ARG A 42 -10.07 -3.30 12.71
C ARG A 42 -10.53 -2.42 11.54
N GLU A 43 -10.70 -1.12 11.72
CA GLU A 43 -11.13 -0.23 10.64
C GLU A 43 -10.05 -0.12 9.57
N ILE A 44 -8.78 0.01 9.97
CA ILE A 44 -7.63 0.08 9.05
C ILE A 44 -7.48 -1.22 8.27
N ILE A 45 -7.70 -2.37 8.93
CA ILE A 45 -7.64 -3.68 8.27
C ILE A 45 -8.76 -3.81 7.24
N PHE A 46 -10.01 -3.54 7.61
CA PHE A 46 -11.15 -3.67 6.68
C PHE A 46 -11.04 -2.74 5.48
N LYS A 47 -10.73 -1.46 5.71
CA LYS A 47 -10.56 -0.50 4.62
C LYS A 47 -9.32 -0.80 3.78
N GLY A 48 -8.28 -1.39 4.37
CA GLY A 48 -7.12 -1.87 3.64
C GLY A 48 -7.45 -3.04 2.69
N ILE A 49 -8.30 -3.96 3.12
CA ILE A 49 -8.80 -5.06 2.28
C ILE A 49 -9.64 -4.52 1.12
N GLU A 50 -10.60 -3.64 1.38
CA GLU A 50 -11.42 -3.00 0.33
C GLU A 50 -10.54 -2.32 -0.73
N GLN A 51 -9.53 -1.57 -0.28
CA GLN A 51 -8.60 -0.90 -1.17
C GLN A 51 -7.75 -1.89 -1.99
N SER A 52 -7.33 -3.00 -1.39
CA SER A 52 -6.62 -4.06 -2.11
C SER A 52 -7.47 -4.64 -3.24
N TYR A 53 -8.76 -4.94 -2.97
CA TYR A 53 -9.70 -5.38 -4.00
C TYR A 53 -9.91 -4.32 -5.08
N PHE A 54 -9.96 -3.03 -4.72
CA PHE A 54 -10.05 -1.93 -5.68
C PHE A 54 -8.83 -1.85 -6.60
N TYR A 55 -7.63 -2.24 -6.14
CA TYR A 55 -6.45 -2.26 -7.00
C TYR A 55 -6.46 -3.37 -8.06
N GLU A 56 -7.14 -4.49 -7.76
CA GLU A 56 -7.21 -5.66 -8.64
C GLU A 56 -8.31 -5.59 -9.71
N GLN A 57 -9.35 -4.76 -9.51
CA GLN A 57 -10.32 -4.40 -10.56
C GLN A 57 -9.74 -3.40 -11.56
#